data_AF-A0A3S5XAC5-F1
#
_entry.id   AF-A0A3S5XAC5-F1
#
_cell.length_a   1.000
_cell.length_b   1.000
_cell.length_c   1.000
_cell.angle_alpha   90.00
_cell.angle_beta   90.00
_cell.angle_gamma   90.00
#
_symmetry.space_group_name_H-M   'P 1'
#
loop_
_entity.id
_entity.type
_entity.pdbx_description
1 polymer ?
#
loop_
_entity_poly.entity_id
_entity_poly.type
_entity_poly.pdbx_seq_one_letter_code
_entity_poly.pdbx_strand_id
1 'polypeptide(L)'
;MKITVCIFALAAMTLANGTDLQTVLKNSNDQFTAQMFNKVAKANPDKSVVLSAFSVLTPLAQLALASVGESHDELLRALGFPNDNVTVAVMTDLTRHLQNSKGITLEMANKIYVADGYTLNEQFAARSKDAFNSEFQNINFLNSKEAANTINTWVEDHTNHRIKQLVDPLSLGGDTYSVLVNAIYFKMNVKKIFSNEARL
;
A
#
# COMPACT_ATOMS: atom_id res chain seq x y z
N MET A 1 27.30 -43.88 44.94
CA MET A 1 25.94 -43.32 44.83
C MET A 1 26.02 -42.09 43.93
N LYS A 2 25.71 -42.23 42.64
CA LYS A 2 25.79 -41.16 41.64
C LYS A 2 24.34 -40.81 41.25
N ILE A 3 23.95 -39.57 41.49
CA ILE A 3 22.59 -39.07 41.25
C ILE A 3 22.45 -38.79 39.76
N THR A 4 21.64 -39.59 39.08
CA THR A 4 21.17 -39.32 37.71
C THR A 4 20.05 -38.30 37.80
N VAL A 5 20.31 -37.08 37.33
CA VAL A 5 19.26 -36.05 37.17
C VAL A 5 18.70 -36.18 35.75
N CYS A 6 17.52 -36.81 35.65
CA CYS A 6 16.72 -36.79 34.43
C CYS A 6 15.98 -35.45 34.35
N ILE A 7 16.52 -34.49 33.61
CA ILE A 7 15.78 -33.29 33.23
C ILE A 7 14.86 -33.69 32.06
N PHE A 8 13.63 -34.08 32.39
CA PHE A 8 12.51 -34.00 31.46
C PHE A 8 12.14 -32.53 31.28
N ALA A 9 12.95 -31.79 30.51
CA ALA A 9 12.49 -30.53 29.94
C ALA A 9 11.60 -30.92 28.76
N LEU A 10 10.29 -30.90 29.03
CA LEU A 10 9.23 -30.97 28.06
C LEU A 10 9.54 -29.94 26.96
N ALA A 11 10.10 -30.41 25.84
CA ALA A 11 10.13 -29.66 24.61
C ALA A 11 8.67 -29.55 24.16
N ALA A 12 7.97 -28.54 24.69
CA ALA A 12 6.80 -28.02 24.03
C ALA A 12 7.29 -27.49 22.68
N MET A 13 7.28 -28.36 21.67
CA MET A 13 7.17 -27.93 20.29
C MET A 13 5.82 -27.24 20.18
N THR A 14 5.76 -25.97 20.57
CA THR A 14 4.73 -25.08 20.07
C THR A 14 5.02 -24.91 18.59
N LEU A 15 4.38 -25.74 17.78
CA LEU A 15 4.10 -25.48 16.37
C LEU A 15 3.27 -24.19 16.30
N ALA A 16 3.92 -23.05 16.49
CA ALA A 16 3.38 -21.75 16.14
C ALA A 16 3.89 -21.41 14.73
N ASN A 17 3.39 -22.13 13.72
CA ASN A 17 3.47 -21.69 12.32
C ASN A 17 2.45 -20.56 12.10
N GLY A 18 2.60 -19.46 12.84
CA GLY A 18 1.91 -18.20 12.59
C GLY A 18 2.96 -17.18 12.19
N THR A 19 3.05 -16.88 10.90
CA THR A 19 3.90 -15.79 10.40
C THR A 19 3.53 -14.50 11.14
N ASP A 20 4.48 -13.90 11.86
CA ASP A 20 4.27 -12.59 12.46
C ASP A 20 4.16 -11.54 11.35
N LEU A 21 2.92 -11.17 11.04
CA LEU A 21 2.57 -10.25 9.95
C LEU A 21 3.24 -8.89 10.10
N GLN A 22 3.41 -8.41 11.33
CA GLN A 22 4.06 -7.13 11.62
C GLN A 22 5.57 -7.22 11.37
N THR A 23 6.20 -8.32 11.74
CA THR A 23 7.61 -8.57 11.42
C THR A 23 7.83 -8.68 9.90
N VAL A 24 6.94 -9.38 9.18
CA VAL A 24 7.01 -9.44 7.70
C VAL A 24 6.89 -8.04 7.11
N LEU A 25 5.84 -7.29 7.45
CA LEU A 25 5.63 -5.94 6.93
C LEU A 25 6.82 -5.03 7.22
N LYS A 26 7.33 -5.06 8.46
CA LYS A 26 8.46 -4.22 8.87
C LYS A 26 9.71 -4.54 8.04
N ASN A 27 10.09 -5.81 7.95
CA ASN A 27 11.30 -6.21 7.24
C ASN A 27 11.20 -5.90 5.73
N SER A 28 10.05 -6.20 5.14
CA SER A 28 9.72 -5.85 3.75
C SER A 28 9.82 -4.35 3.50
N ASN A 29 9.19 -3.53 4.35
CA ASN A 29 9.21 -2.08 4.20
C ASN A 29 10.61 -1.49 4.38
N ASP A 30 11.39 -1.97 5.36
CA ASP A 30 12.76 -1.50 5.59
C ASP A 30 13.64 -1.76 4.36
N GLN A 31 13.55 -2.97 3.80
CA GLN A 31 14.29 -3.35 2.59
C GLN A 31 13.84 -2.53 1.38
N PHE A 32 12.53 -2.44 1.13
CA PHE A 32 12.00 -1.72 -0.02
C PHE A 32 12.28 -0.21 0.07
N THR A 33 12.16 0.38 1.25
CA THR A 33 12.51 1.78 1.51
C THR A 33 13.97 2.06 1.19
N ALA A 34 14.89 1.22 1.66
CA ALA A 34 16.31 1.39 1.36
C ALA A 34 16.60 1.30 -0.14
N GLN A 35 15.98 0.36 -0.85
CA GLN A 35 16.15 0.22 -2.31
C GLN A 35 15.59 1.41 -3.08
N MET A 36 14.36 1.84 -2.75
CA MET A 36 13.69 2.97 -3.38
C MET A 36 14.44 4.28 -3.13
N PHE A 37 14.84 4.53 -1.88
CA PHE A 37 15.62 5.71 -1.52
C PHE A 37 16.93 5.79 -2.31
N ASN A 38 17.69 4.69 -2.36
CA ASN A 38 18.93 4.66 -3.12
C ASN A 38 18.72 4.95 -4.61
N LYS A 39 17.65 4.42 -5.22
CA LYS A 39 17.32 4.70 -6.63
C LYS A 39 16.95 6.17 -6.85
N VAL A 40 16.08 6.73 -6.01
CA VAL A 40 15.59 8.11 -6.13
C VAL A 40 16.70 9.12 -5.89
N ALA A 41 17.52 8.91 -4.85
CA ALA A 41 18.65 9.80 -4.55
C ALA A 41 19.69 9.82 -5.68
N LYS A 42 20.02 8.66 -6.26
CA LYS A 42 20.93 8.58 -7.42
C LYS A 42 20.39 9.27 -8.67
N ALA A 43 19.08 9.21 -8.90
CA ALA A 43 18.44 9.87 -10.02
C ALA A 43 18.34 11.40 -9.87
N ASN A 44 18.53 11.92 -8.65
CA ASN A 44 18.37 13.34 -8.34
C ASN A 44 19.58 13.88 -7.56
N PRO A 45 20.77 13.93 -8.19
CA PRO A 45 21.96 14.46 -7.53
C PRO A 45 21.75 15.93 -7.13
N ASP A 46 22.30 16.31 -5.97
CA ASP A 46 22.31 17.68 -5.43
C ASP A 46 20.93 18.33 -5.23
N LYS A 47 19.87 17.51 -5.15
CA LYS A 47 18.50 17.95 -4.88
C LYS A 47 17.96 17.36 -3.58
N SER A 48 17.14 18.14 -2.89
CA SER A 48 16.33 17.62 -1.78
C SER A 48 15.29 16.65 -2.33
N VAL A 49 15.21 15.46 -1.73
CA VAL A 49 14.23 14.42 -2.09
C VAL A 49 13.37 14.07 -0.88
N VAL A 50 12.08 13.83 -1.11
CA VAL A 50 11.15 13.26 -0.14
C VAL A 50 10.39 12.14 -0.84
N LEU A 51 10.20 11.02 -0.16
CA LEU A 51 9.47 9.87 -0.68
C LEU A 51 8.86 9.07 0.46
N SER A 52 7.81 8.30 0.14
CA SER A 52 7.24 7.30 1.03
C SER A 52 7.22 5.98 0.28
N ALA A 53 8.13 5.07 0.61
CA ALA A 53 8.13 3.74 0.01
C ALA A 53 6.95 2.89 0.54
N PHE A 54 6.58 3.13 1.80
CA PHE A 54 5.44 2.51 2.46
C PHE A 54 4.12 2.71 1.70
N SER A 55 3.87 3.92 1.19
CA SER A 55 2.64 4.19 0.43
C SER A 55 2.55 3.40 -0.87
N VAL A 56 3.68 3.02 -1.45
CA VAL A 56 3.77 2.28 -2.72
C VAL A 56 3.57 0.77 -2.51
N LEU A 57 3.76 0.25 -1.28
CA LEU A 57 3.55 -1.17 -0.99
C LEU A 57 2.12 -1.60 -1.26
N THR A 58 1.13 -0.78 -0.86
CA THR A 58 -0.30 -1.08 -1.02
C THR A 58 -0.70 -1.33 -2.48
N PRO A 59 -0.48 -0.39 -3.41
CA PRO A 59 -0.83 -0.63 -4.81
C PRO A 59 -0.01 -1.76 -5.45
N LEU A 60 1.28 -1.93 -5.10
CA LEU A 60 2.08 -3.02 -5.64
C LEU A 60 1.62 -4.40 -5.14
N ALA A 61 1.25 -4.51 -3.87
CA ALA A 61 0.69 -5.73 -3.31
C ALA A 61 -0.66 -6.08 -3.93
N GLN A 62 -1.49 -5.07 -4.20
CA GLN A 62 -2.75 -5.27 -4.92
C GLN A 62 -2.51 -5.74 -6.37
N LEU A 63 -1.52 -5.18 -7.05
CA LEU A 63 -1.10 -5.63 -8.39
C LEU A 63 -0.53 -7.05 -8.38
N ALA A 64 0.20 -7.43 -7.33
CA ALA A 64 0.72 -8.79 -7.19
C ALA A 64 -0.42 -9.80 -7.22
N LEU A 65 -1.49 -9.55 -6.44
CA LEU A 65 -2.69 -10.39 -6.41
C LEU A 65 -3.50 -10.39 -7.71
N ALA A 66 -3.32 -9.39 -8.57
CA ALA A 66 -3.94 -9.31 -9.89
C ALA A 66 -3.10 -9.99 -10.98
N SER A 67 -1.82 -10.25 -10.69
CA SER A 67 -0.83 -10.75 -11.64
C SER A 67 -0.69 -12.27 -11.53
N VAL A 68 -0.13 -12.89 -12.55
CA VAL A 68 0.20 -14.32 -12.56
C VAL A 68 1.58 -14.55 -13.18
N GLY A 69 2.19 -15.71 -12.92
CA GLY A 69 3.47 -16.09 -13.50
C GLY A 69 4.62 -15.15 -13.10
N GLU A 70 5.48 -14.82 -14.05
CA GLU A 70 6.71 -14.04 -13.78
C GLU A 70 6.41 -12.65 -13.21
N SER A 71 5.37 -11.96 -13.70
CA SER A 71 5.00 -10.63 -13.18
C SER A 71 4.58 -10.67 -11.71
N HIS A 72 3.84 -11.72 -11.31
CA HIS A 72 3.47 -11.95 -9.91
C HIS A 72 4.72 -12.21 -9.06
N ASP A 73 5.62 -13.07 -9.52
CA ASP A 73 6.81 -13.46 -8.77
C ASP A 73 7.79 -12.29 -8.59
N GLU A 74 7.91 -11.42 -9.61
CA GLU A 74 8.70 -10.19 -9.52
C GLU A 74 8.11 -9.21 -8.51
N LEU A 75 6.79 -9.01 -8.52
CA LEU A 75 6.12 -8.11 -7.58
C LEU A 75 6.27 -8.60 -6.14
N LEU A 76 6.02 -9.88 -5.87
CA LEU A 76 6.21 -10.46 -4.53
C LEU A 76 7.65 -10.35 -4.06
N ARG A 77 8.63 -10.60 -4.94
CA ARG A 77 10.04 -10.47 -4.63
C ARG A 77 10.44 -9.03 -4.31
N ALA A 78 9.95 -8.07 -5.08
CA ALA A 78 10.17 -6.64 -4.83
C ALA A 78 9.56 -6.21 -3.48
N LEU A 79 8.37 -6.70 -3.15
CA LEU A 79 7.70 -6.47 -1.87
C LEU A 79 8.33 -7.22 -0.69
N GLY A 80 9.13 -8.25 -0.95
CA GLY A 80 9.62 -9.17 0.08
C GLY A 80 8.51 -10.02 0.72
N PHE A 81 7.37 -10.18 0.04
CA PHE A 81 6.26 -11.00 0.54
C PHE A 81 6.39 -12.44 0.03
N PRO A 82 6.15 -13.46 0.88
CA PRO A 82 6.43 -14.84 0.52
C PRO A 82 5.38 -15.47 -0.40
N ASN A 83 4.12 -15.02 -0.33
CA ASN A 83 2.99 -15.51 -1.14
C ASN A 83 1.74 -14.65 -0.92
N ASP A 84 0.73 -14.84 -1.76
CA ASP A 84 -0.56 -14.14 -1.74
C ASP A 84 -1.30 -14.21 -0.41
N ASN A 85 -1.29 -15.36 0.28
CA ASN A 85 -2.01 -15.50 1.55
C ASN A 85 -1.38 -14.61 2.62
N VAL A 86 -0.05 -14.54 2.67
CA VAL A 86 0.66 -13.62 3.57
C VAL A 86 0.46 -12.18 3.13
N THR A 87 0.50 -11.88 1.83
CA THR A 87 0.21 -10.54 1.30
C THR A 87 -1.18 -10.05 1.75
N VAL A 88 -2.23 -10.85 1.52
CA VAL A 88 -3.60 -10.53 1.93
C VAL A 88 -3.67 -10.32 3.45
N ALA A 89 -3.07 -11.21 4.25
CA ALA A 89 -3.10 -11.11 5.70
C ALA A 89 -2.37 -9.85 6.21
N VAL A 90 -1.17 -9.57 5.70
CA VAL A 90 -0.38 -8.38 6.04
C VAL A 90 -1.15 -7.10 5.68
N MET A 91 -1.70 -7.03 4.47
CA MET A 91 -2.39 -5.83 4.01
C MET A 91 -3.73 -5.60 4.72
N THR A 92 -4.46 -6.67 5.04
CA THR A 92 -5.68 -6.59 5.85
C THR A 92 -5.36 -6.10 7.26
N ASP A 93 -4.32 -6.65 7.89
CA ASP A 93 -3.89 -6.23 9.21
C ASP A 93 -3.43 -4.77 9.23
N LEU A 94 -2.69 -4.36 8.20
CA LEU A 94 -2.26 -2.99 8.02
C LEU A 94 -3.46 -2.05 7.90
N THR A 95 -4.38 -2.31 6.96
CA THR A 95 -5.57 -1.47 6.73
C THR A 95 -6.37 -1.29 8.02
N ARG A 96 -6.55 -2.38 8.79
CA ARG A 96 -7.23 -2.33 10.10
C ARG A 96 -6.49 -1.45 11.12
N HIS A 97 -5.17 -1.57 11.23
CA HIS A 97 -4.38 -0.75 12.16
C HIS A 97 -4.45 0.74 11.80
N LEU A 98 -4.39 1.07 10.52
CA LEU A 98 -4.43 2.46 10.06
C LEU A 98 -5.79 3.11 10.34
N GLN A 99 -6.89 2.39 10.07
CA GLN A 99 -8.25 2.86 10.35
C GLN A 99 -8.54 3.09 11.84
N ASN A 100 -7.88 2.34 12.73
CA ASN A 100 -8.10 2.40 14.18
C ASN A 100 -7.07 3.25 14.94
N SER A 101 -6.19 3.96 14.23
CA SER A 101 -5.12 4.74 14.83
C SER A 101 -5.66 5.97 15.58
N LYS A 102 -5.27 6.12 16.86
CA LYS A 102 -5.71 7.23 17.72
C LYS A 102 -4.77 8.43 17.60
N GLY A 103 -5.31 9.64 17.45
CA GLY A 103 -4.55 10.89 17.47
C GLY A 103 -3.96 11.33 16.13
N ILE A 104 -4.18 10.54 15.08
CA ILE A 104 -3.92 10.90 13.69
C ILE A 104 -5.20 10.73 12.89
N THR A 105 -5.42 11.57 11.89
CA THR A 105 -6.38 11.30 10.81
C THR A 105 -5.58 10.76 9.66
N LEU A 106 -5.74 9.47 9.37
CA LEU A 106 -5.11 8.81 8.23
C LEU A 106 -6.21 8.20 7.37
N GLU A 107 -6.39 8.76 6.18
CA GLU A 107 -7.31 8.26 5.16
C GLU A 107 -6.48 7.62 4.05
N MET A 108 -6.72 6.34 3.82
CA MET A 108 -6.18 5.62 2.67
C MET A 108 -7.34 5.22 1.77
N ALA A 109 -7.27 5.65 0.53
CA ALA A 109 -8.24 5.32 -0.50
C ALA A 109 -7.50 4.70 -1.68
N ASN A 110 -7.96 3.51 -2.08
CA ASN A 110 -7.47 2.80 -3.25
C ASN A 110 -8.63 2.63 -4.22
N LYS A 111 -8.36 2.78 -5.52
CA LYS A 111 -9.36 2.50 -6.54
C LYS A 111 -8.71 2.03 -7.82
N ILE A 112 -9.31 1.02 -8.44
CA ILE A 112 -8.94 0.58 -9.78
C ILE A 112 -10.02 1.03 -10.74
N TYR A 113 -9.63 1.84 -11.71
CA TYR A 113 -10.44 2.20 -12.85
C TYR A 113 -10.12 1.26 -14.00
N VAL A 114 -11.14 0.71 -14.65
CA VAL A 114 -11.00 -0.22 -15.79
C VAL A 114 -11.73 0.35 -16.99
N ALA A 115 -11.22 0.13 -18.19
CA ALA A 115 -11.88 0.57 -19.41
C ALA A 115 -13.28 -0.05 -19.52
N ASP A 116 -14.23 0.72 -20.07
CA ASP A 116 -15.53 0.18 -20.46
C ASP A 116 -15.38 -1.00 -21.45
N GLY A 117 -16.29 -1.97 -21.35
CA GLY A 117 -16.24 -3.20 -22.14
C GLY A 117 -15.37 -4.32 -21.55
N TYR A 118 -14.66 -4.07 -20.45
CA TYR A 118 -13.93 -5.09 -19.70
C TYR A 118 -14.65 -5.47 -18.42
N THR A 119 -14.77 -6.78 -18.17
CA THR A 119 -15.36 -7.32 -16.94
C THR A 119 -14.28 -7.56 -15.90
N LEU A 120 -14.45 -6.99 -14.72
CA LEU A 120 -13.60 -7.26 -13.57
C LEU A 120 -13.89 -8.66 -12.99
N ASN A 121 -12.86 -9.36 -12.58
CA ASN A 121 -13.03 -10.60 -11.82
C ASN A 121 -13.60 -10.30 -10.42
N GLU A 122 -14.80 -10.79 -10.13
CA GLU A 122 -15.51 -10.51 -8.87
C GLU A 122 -14.76 -11.03 -7.63
N GLN A 123 -14.07 -12.17 -7.74
CA GLN A 123 -13.29 -12.71 -6.62
C GLN A 123 -12.09 -11.81 -6.31
N PHE A 124 -11.41 -11.30 -7.34
CA PHE A 124 -10.35 -10.32 -7.18
C PHE A 124 -10.89 -9.01 -6.59
N ALA A 125 -12.08 -8.57 -7.04
CA ALA A 125 -12.73 -7.36 -6.53
C ALA A 125 -13.01 -7.47 -5.02
N ALA A 126 -13.59 -8.58 -4.59
CA ALA A 126 -13.89 -8.85 -3.19
C ALA A 126 -12.61 -8.89 -2.34
N ARG A 127 -11.59 -9.65 -2.76
CA ARG A 127 -10.29 -9.71 -2.05
C ARG A 127 -9.60 -8.36 -1.96
N SER A 128 -9.64 -7.58 -3.04
CA SER A 128 -9.06 -6.23 -3.08
C SER A 128 -9.78 -5.26 -2.13
N LYS A 129 -11.11 -5.36 -2.05
CA LYS A 129 -11.90 -4.55 -1.13
C LYS A 129 -11.54 -4.87 0.32
N ASP A 130 -11.48 -6.15 0.67
CA ASP A 130 -11.23 -6.58 2.06
C ASP A 130 -9.80 -6.26 2.53
N ALA A 131 -8.79 -6.51 1.68
CA ALA A 131 -7.39 -6.37 2.07
C ALA A 131 -6.84 -4.94 1.91
N PHE A 132 -7.38 -4.16 0.96
CA PHE A 132 -6.82 -2.85 0.58
C PHE A 132 -7.82 -1.70 0.72
N ASN A 133 -9.07 -1.96 1.13
CA ASN A 133 -10.16 -0.99 1.04
C ASN A 133 -10.26 -0.39 -0.37
N SER A 134 -10.04 -1.21 -1.40
CA SER A 134 -10.03 -0.76 -2.79
C SER A 134 -11.38 -0.90 -3.44
N GLU A 135 -11.83 0.18 -4.06
CA GLU A 135 -13.01 0.18 -4.94
C GLU A 135 -12.64 -0.12 -6.39
N PHE A 136 -13.67 -0.38 -7.18
CA PHE A 136 -13.56 -0.61 -8.61
C PHE A 136 -14.61 0.17 -9.37
N GLN A 137 -14.25 0.68 -10.55
CA GLN A 137 -15.18 1.39 -11.41
C GLN A 137 -14.77 1.24 -12.88
N ASN A 138 -15.72 0.88 -13.73
CA ASN A 138 -15.53 1.00 -15.18
C ASN A 138 -15.76 2.46 -15.61
N ILE A 139 -14.88 2.98 -16.46
CA ILE A 139 -14.99 4.31 -17.05
C ILE A 139 -14.55 4.31 -18.52
N ASN A 140 -15.07 5.28 -19.28
CA ASN A 140 -14.70 5.47 -20.67
C ASN A 140 -13.39 6.26 -20.81
N PHE A 141 -12.26 5.56 -20.97
CA PHE A 141 -10.97 6.21 -21.21
C PHE A 141 -10.84 6.86 -22.60
N LEU A 142 -11.73 6.59 -23.56
CA LEU A 142 -11.76 7.31 -24.84
C LEU A 142 -12.11 8.78 -24.66
N ASN A 143 -12.88 9.10 -23.61
CA ASN A 143 -13.09 10.48 -23.19
C ASN A 143 -12.10 10.84 -22.08
N SER A 144 -10.83 11.03 -22.43
CA SER A 144 -9.73 11.25 -21.47
C SER A 144 -10.00 12.41 -20.50
N LYS A 145 -10.69 13.48 -20.94
CA LYS A 145 -11.05 14.62 -20.08
C LYS A 145 -12.03 14.23 -18.99
N GLU A 146 -13.08 13.50 -19.34
CA GLU A 146 -14.09 13.03 -18.40
C GLU A 146 -13.53 11.94 -17.48
N ALA A 147 -12.72 11.03 -18.02
CA ALA A 147 -12.03 10.01 -17.25
C ALA A 147 -11.09 10.62 -16.20
N ALA A 148 -10.23 11.57 -16.60
CA ALA A 148 -9.35 12.29 -15.68
C ALA A 148 -10.15 13.09 -14.63
N ASN A 149 -11.24 13.76 -15.04
CA ASN A 149 -12.12 14.45 -14.09
C ASN A 149 -12.71 13.49 -13.06
N THR A 150 -13.23 12.34 -13.50
CA THR A 150 -13.80 11.31 -12.61
C THR A 150 -12.78 10.81 -11.60
N ILE A 151 -11.56 10.51 -12.04
CA ILE A 151 -10.47 10.08 -11.17
C ILE A 151 -10.09 11.19 -10.19
N ASN A 152 -9.88 12.40 -10.69
CA ASN A 152 -9.43 13.53 -9.88
C ASN A 152 -10.46 13.96 -8.84
N THR A 153 -11.74 13.97 -9.17
CA THR A 153 -12.82 14.26 -8.20
C THR A 153 -12.83 13.22 -7.09
N TRP A 154 -12.76 11.93 -7.43
CA TRP A 154 -12.73 10.87 -6.41
C TRP A 154 -11.51 11.02 -5.49
N VAL A 155 -10.32 11.31 -6.03
CA VAL A 155 -9.11 11.55 -5.23
C VAL A 155 -9.26 12.79 -4.35
N GLU A 156 -9.83 13.87 -4.88
CA GLU A 156 -10.04 15.11 -4.16
C GLU A 156 -10.94 14.89 -2.94
N ASP A 157 -12.05 14.16 -3.12
CA ASP A 157 -12.99 13.83 -2.05
C ASP A 157 -12.36 12.95 -0.97
N HIS A 158 -11.53 11.97 -1.35
CA HIS A 158 -10.87 11.04 -0.43
C HIS A 158 -9.57 11.57 0.20
N THR A 159 -9.23 12.84 -0.09
CA THR A 159 -8.03 13.48 0.46
C THR A 159 -8.34 14.80 1.13
N ASN A 160 -9.59 15.00 1.59
CA ASN A 160 -10.05 16.25 2.19
C ASN A 160 -9.74 17.47 1.30
N HIS A 161 -9.92 17.30 -0.02
CA HIS A 161 -9.65 18.27 -1.07
C HIS A 161 -8.20 18.80 -1.13
N ARG A 162 -7.23 18.01 -0.65
CA ARG A 162 -5.80 18.39 -0.63
C ARG A 162 -5.04 17.95 -1.86
N ILE A 163 -5.34 16.77 -2.39
CA ILE A 163 -4.74 16.29 -3.64
C ILE A 163 -5.72 16.61 -4.77
N LYS A 164 -5.28 17.47 -5.67
CA LYS A 164 -6.03 17.89 -6.86
C LYS A 164 -5.24 17.50 -8.09
N GLN A 165 -5.94 17.14 -9.16
CA GLN A 165 -5.33 16.84 -10.46
C GLN A 165 -4.22 15.78 -10.37
N LEU A 166 -4.52 14.64 -9.75
CA LEU A 166 -3.59 13.51 -9.68
C LEU A 166 -3.22 12.97 -11.07
N VAL A 167 -4.21 12.93 -11.98
CA VAL A 167 -4.07 12.41 -13.33
C VAL A 167 -4.31 13.51 -14.34
N ASP A 168 -3.38 13.65 -15.30
CA ASP A 168 -3.53 14.54 -16.45
C ASP A 168 -4.39 13.86 -17.52
N PRO A 169 -5.41 14.53 -18.11
CA PRO A 169 -6.13 13.99 -19.25
C PRO A 169 -5.23 13.51 -20.40
N LEU A 170 -4.05 14.11 -20.58
CA LEU A 170 -3.08 13.73 -21.61
C LEU A 170 -2.37 12.39 -21.33
N SER A 171 -2.44 11.88 -20.09
CA SER A 171 -1.91 10.55 -19.75
C SER A 171 -2.93 9.43 -19.93
N LEU A 172 -4.14 9.73 -20.42
CA LEU A 172 -5.20 8.77 -20.66
C LEU A 172 -5.61 8.76 -22.13
N GLY A 173 -6.00 7.60 -22.65
CA GLY A 173 -6.43 7.45 -24.03
C GLY A 173 -7.07 6.09 -24.32
N GLY A 174 -7.33 5.81 -25.61
CA GLY A 174 -7.97 4.57 -26.04
C GLY A 174 -7.13 3.30 -25.84
N ASP A 175 -5.84 3.45 -25.56
CA ASP A 175 -4.90 2.41 -25.17
C ASP A 175 -4.80 2.21 -23.64
N THR A 176 -5.53 3.02 -22.86
CA THR A 176 -5.59 2.87 -21.40
C THR A 176 -6.61 1.80 -21.01
N TYR A 177 -6.12 0.65 -20.54
CA TYR A 177 -6.98 -0.45 -20.08
C TYR A 177 -7.36 -0.35 -18.61
N SER A 178 -6.45 0.18 -17.78
CA SER A 178 -6.68 0.32 -16.35
C SER A 178 -5.80 1.41 -15.73
N VAL A 179 -6.31 2.04 -14.66
CA VAL A 179 -5.57 2.97 -13.82
C VAL A 179 -5.75 2.55 -12.36
N LEU A 180 -4.64 2.25 -11.68
CA LEU A 180 -4.62 2.01 -10.24
C LEU A 180 -4.28 3.32 -9.52
N VAL A 181 -5.18 3.75 -8.65
CA VAL A 181 -5.07 4.98 -7.88
C VAL A 181 -4.86 4.62 -6.42
N ASN A 182 -3.80 5.17 -5.83
CA ASN A 182 -3.54 5.17 -4.40
C ASN A 182 -3.48 6.62 -3.90
N ALA A 183 -4.36 6.95 -2.95
CA ALA A 183 -4.41 8.27 -2.33
C ALA A 183 -4.28 8.10 -0.81
N ILE A 184 -3.32 8.82 -0.22
CA ILE A 184 -3.07 8.79 1.23
C ILE A 184 -3.10 10.22 1.75
N TYR A 185 -4.02 10.50 2.68
CA TYR A 185 -4.10 11.76 3.40
C TYR A 185 -3.78 11.54 4.86
N PHE A 186 -2.83 12.33 5.38
CA PHE A 186 -2.37 12.24 6.74
C PHE A 186 -2.39 13.60 7.42
N LYS A 187 -2.98 13.66 8.62
CA LYS A 187 -2.98 14.84 9.48
C LYS A 187 -2.67 14.42 10.92
N MET A 188 -1.62 15.02 11.49
CA MET A 188 -1.28 14.85 12.90
C MET A 188 -1.91 15.93 13.75
N ASN A 189 -2.48 15.54 14.89
CA ASN A 189 -2.83 16.47 15.96
C ASN A 189 -1.61 16.62 16.88
N VAL A 190 -0.85 17.70 16.70
CA VAL A 190 0.37 17.94 17.46
C VAL A 190 0.02 18.21 18.92
N LYS A 191 0.54 17.41 19.87
CA LYS A 191 0.32 17.60 21.32
C LYS A 191 1.00 18.86 21.88
N LYS A 192 2.04 19.36 21.22
CA LYS A 192 2.79 20.54 21.65
C LYS A 192 3.21 21.33 20.41
N ILE A 193 2.49 22.42 20.13
CA ILE A 193 2.92 23.41 19.15
C ILE A 193 4.13 24.10 19.76
N PHE A 194 5.26 24.15 19.04
CA PHE A 194 6.41 24.93 19.47
C PHE A 194 5.94 26.39 19.64
N SER A 195 6.01 26.94 20.85
CA SER A 195 5.79 28.37 21.04
C SER A 195 6.86 29.10 20.25
N ASN A 196 6.46 30.12 19.49
CA ASN A 196 7.36 30.96 18.69
C ASN A 196 8.29 31.86 19.54
N GLU A 197 8.59 31.46 20.77
CA GLU A 197 9.46 32.19 21.70
C GLU A 197 10.91 31.72 21.55
N ALA A 198 11.43 31.91 20.35
CA ALA A 198 12.86 31.98 20.08
C ALA A 198 13.07 32.86 18.84
N ARG A 199 12.74 34.14 18.98
CA ARG A 199 13.15 35.21 18.07
C ARG A 199 13.75 36.36 18.89
N LEU A 200 15.02 36.17 19.27
CA LEU A 200 16.18 37.04 19.07
C LEU A 200 17.34 36.53 19.94
#